data_AF-A0A2J0MBZ7-F1
#
_entry.id   AF-A0A2J0MBZ7-F1
#
_cell.length_a   1.000
_cell.length_b   1.000
_cell.length_c   1.000
_cell.angle_alpha   90.00
_cell.angle_beta   90.00
_cell.angle_gamma   90.00
#
_symmetry.space_group_name_H-M   'P 1'
#
loop_
_entity.id
_entity.type
_entity.pdbx_description
1 polymer ?
#
loop_
_entity_poly.entity_id
_entity_poly.type
_entity_poly.pdbx_seq_one_letter_code
_entity_poly.pdbx_strand_id
1 'polypeptide(L)' 'MVSRATDPAGNYIQYFYDANNHLTSIIDRKGNATNYTYDPVGNITQTQIQVV' A
#
# COMPACT_ATOMS: atom_id res chain seq x y z
N MET A 1 1.77 1.81 -10.02
CA MET A 1 3.17 2.22 -9.75
C MET A 1 3.60 1.78 -8.36
N VAL A 2 4.91 1.68 -8.09
CA VAL A 2 5.45 1.33 -6.77
C VAL A 2 6.36 2.46 -6.30
N SER A 3 6.17 2.91 -5.06
CA SER A 3 7.05 3.86 -4.36
C SER A 3 7.60 3.22 -3.10
N ARG A 4 8.82 3.62 -2.70
CA ARG A 4 9.50 3.09 -1.51
C ARG A 4 10.06 4.23 -0.67
N ALA A 5 9.68 4.26 0.60
CA ALA A 5 10.33 5.11 1.60
C ALA A 5 11.32 4.25 2.38
N THR A 6 12.59 4.66 2.41
CA THR A 6 13.67 3.95 3.11
C THR A 6 14.27 4.86 4.16
N ASP A 7 14.41 4.38 5.40
CA ASP A 7 15.07 5.10 6.47
C ASP A 7 16.61 4.95 6.40
N PRO A 8 17.39 5.76 7.15
CA PRO A 8 18.85 5.63 7.17
C PRO A 8 19.37 4.29 7.70
N ALA A 9 18.55 3.54 8.43
CA ALA A 9 18.89 2.21 8.93
C ALA A 9 18.63 1.10 7.88
N GLY A 10 18.11 1.46 6.70
CA GLY A 10 17.82 0.54 5.60
C GLY A 10 16.45 -0.12 5.68
N ASN A 11 15.63 0.17 6.70
CA ASN A 11 14.26 -0.31 6.74
C ASN A 11 13.44 0.45 5.70
N TYR A 12 12.45 -0.21 5.12
CA TYR A 12 11.60 0.43 4.13
C TYR A 12 10.13 0.10 4.29
N ILE A 13 9.30 0.97 3.72
CA ILE A 13 7.86 0.78 3.52
C ILE A 13 7.62 0.91 2.01
N GLN A 14 6.80 0.01 1.47
CA GLN A 14 6.41 0.05 0.06
C GLN A 14 4.96 0.52 -0.07
N TYR A 15 4.71 1.34 -1.07
CA TYR A 15 3.40 1.85 -1.43
C TYR A 15 3.11 1.47 -2.88
N PHE A 16 1.93 0.91 -3.11
CA PHE A 16 1.45 0.51 -4.43
C PHE A 16 0.29 1.39 -4.80
N TYR A 17 0.26 1.84 -6.04
CA TYR A 17 -0.80 2.69 -6.55
C TYR A 17 -1.34 2.14 -7.87
N ASP A 18 -2.63 2.38 -8.12
CA ASP A 18 -3.25 2.13 -9.41
C ASP A 18 -2.88 3.20 -10.46
N ALA A 19 -3.48 3.13 -11.65
CA ALA A 19 -3.28 4.10 -12.73
C ALA A 19 -3.91 5.47 -12.46
N ASN A 20 -4.81 5.57 -11.48
CA ASN A 20 -5.49 6.79 -11.06
C ASN A 20 -4.82 7.43 -9.85
N ASN A 21 -3.62 6.98 -9.47
CA ASN A 21 -2.87 7.39 -8.28
C ASN A 21 -3.56 7.07 -6.94
N HIS A 22 -4.50 6.14 -6.90
CA HIS A 22 -5.05 5.65 -5.63
C HIS A 22 -4.12 4.62 -4.99
N LEU A 23 -3.98 4.66 -3.67
CA LEU A 23 -3.10 3.78 -2.91
C LEU A 23 -3.74 2.40 -2.72
N THR A 24 -3.29 1.39 -3.46
CA THR A 24 -3.87 0.04 -3.45
C THR A 24 -3.23 -0.90 -2.43
N SER A 25 -1.98 -0.66 -2.01
CA SER A 25 -1.33 -1.48 -0.99
C SER A 25 -0.23 -0.72 -0.25
N ILE A 26 -0.07 -1.03 1.03
CA ILE A 26 1.06 -0.62 1.86
C ILE A 26 1.69 -1.87 2.47
N ILE A 27 2.99 -2.04 2.29
CA ILE A 27 3.77 -3.11 2.95
C ILE A 27 4.68 -2.46 3.98
N ASP A 28 4.48 -2.80 5.26
CA ASP A 28 5.31 -2.31 6.35
C ASP A 28 6.69 -3.00 6.39
N ARG A 29 7.58 -2.51 7.25
CA ARG A 29 8.93 -3.07 7.41
C ARG A 29 8.97 -4.52 7.93
N LYS A 30 7.87 -5.01 8.49
CA LYS A 30 7.72 -6.38 8.99
C LYS A 30 7.15 -7.32 7.93
N GLY A 31 6.80 -6.79 6.75
CA GLY A 31 6.18 -7.54 5.65
C GLY A 31 4.66 -7.59 5.72
N ASN A 32 4.02 -6.97 6.71
CA ASN A 32 2.56 -6.94 6.78
C ASN A 32 2.02 -6.04 5.67
N ALA A 33 1.03 -6.52 4.94
CA ALA A 33 0.39 -5.78 3.87
C ALA A 33 -0.99 -5.27 4.32
N THR A 34 -1.32 -4.04 3.93
CA THR A 34 -2.69 -3.50 4.00
C THR A 34 -3.10 -3.12 2.59
N ASN A 35 -4.14 -3.79 2.07
CA ASN A 35 -4.63 -3.60 0.71
C ASN A 35 -5.95 -2.82 0.73
N TYR A 36 -6.13 -1.96 -0.27
CA TYR A 36 -7.33 -1.15 -0.47
C TYR A 36 -7.92 -1.43 -1.84
N THR A 37 -9.24 -1.60 -1.87
CA THR A 37 -10.01 -1.66 -3.11
C THR A 37 -10.86 -0.40 -3.22
N TYR A 38 -10.92 0.15 -4.43
CA TYR A 38 -11.67 1.36 -4.74
C TYR A 38 -12.83 1.05 -5.68
N ASP A 39 -13.92 1.79 -5.55
CA ASP A 39 -14.95 1.86 -6.58
C ASP A 39 -14.50 2.77 -7.75
N PRO A 40 -15.25 2.80 -8.88
CA PRO A 40 -14.90 3.64 -10.03
C PRO A 40 -14.92 5.16 -9.75
N VAL A 41 -15.50 5.61 -8.64
CA VAL A 41 -15.56 7.02 -8.24
C VAL A 41 -14.50 7.37 -7.17
N GLY A 42 -13.66 6.42 -6.77
CA GLY A 42 -12.50 6.63 -5.90
C GLY A 42 -12.78 6.44 -4.40
N ASN A 43 -13.93 5.89 -4.01
CA ASN A 43 -14.18 5.54 -2.61
C ASN A 43 -13.59 4.17 -2.28
N ILE A 44 -13.07 4.03 -1.06
CA ILE A 44 -12.60 2.74 -0.54
C ILE A 44 -13.82 1.86 -0.27
N THR A 45 -13.90 0.72 -0.94
CA THR A 45 -14.95 -0.29 -0.73
C THR A 45 -14.49 -1.44 0.15
N GLN A 46 -13.18 -1.67 0.23
CA GLN A 46 -12.62 -2.74 1.05
C GLN A 46 -11.23 -2.36 1.56
N THR A 47 -10.98 -2.68 2.82
CA THR A 47 -9.65 -2.68 3.43
C THR A 47 -9.35 -4.09 3.91
N GLN A 48 -8.26 -4.68 3.43
CA GLN A 48 -7.82 -6.01 3.84
C GLN A 48 -6.45 -5.93 4.49
N ILE A 49 -6.35 -6.46 5.71
CA ILE A 49 -5.08 -6.59 6.43
C ILE A 49 -4.58 -8.01 6.24
N GLN A 50 -3.37 -8.15 5.71
CA GLN A 50 -2.66 -9.42 5.58
C GLN A 50 -1.42 -9.37 6.47
N VAL A 51 -1.51 -10.05 7.60
CA VAL A 51 -0.39 -10.29 8.50
C VAL A 51 0.35 -11.53 7.99
N VAL A 52 1.68 -11.44 7.90
CA VAL A 52 2.53 -12.57 7.49
C VAL A 52 2.67 -13.58 8.62
#